data_AF-A0A9E3EA74-F1
#
_entry.id   AF-A0A9E3EA74-F1
#
_cell.length_a   1.000
_cell.length_b   1.000
_cell.length_c   1.000
_cell.angle_alpha   90.00
_cell.angle_beta   90.00
_cell.angle_gamma   90.00
#
_symmetry.space_group_name_H-M   'P 1'
#
loop_
_entity.id
_entity.type
_entity.pdbx_description
1 polymer ?
#
loop_
_entity_poly.entity_id
_entity_poly.type
_entity_poly.pdbx_seq_one_letter_code
_entity_poly.pdbx_strand_id
1 'polypeptide(L)'
;MNLIGSWEQETPFFGVDVNSLEPGRPATIDAKAIGYPVRSLEKIAPGDYYVQALVNVYTYFHRADGHAIWVHMDQWEGQQFNSSPGNLYSAVQRVRISARNSIRLEASRVIPPVKIPPDTLWVKHIRFESRLLTTFWGRPMFVGATVLLPKDYDQHPTASYPVIYEQGHFSLRPPLFIKMEPPEPGSTDGQVGYQTFQAWSSASFPRMIAVTFQHPTPYFDDSYAVNSANNGPYGDAIMQELIPYIEEHFRIIRQPWARVLMGGSTCGWESLALQLYHPEFFGGTFTGFPDPIDFRHYQLVNIYEDANAFYAPGFEWLQPERPLMRTSEGQVVETEREMSLLEDVLGSRGRSCQQLEAWEAVYGPVGGDGYPEPVWDKGSGSINHKVASYMRDHGYDLRVYAEQNWARLSSQLTEKVFIWVGDMDNFYLNLAVYDMDDFFKLHPEAHARFEYGRPKKGHGWLPWAPADFIKLIGEHIAAHAPVRTEISQWQY
;
A
#
# COMPACT_ATOMS: atom_id res chain seq x y z
N MET A 1 2.43 -21.63 -3.98
CA MET A 1 1.19 -21.89 -3.21
C MET A 1 0.51 -20.55 -3.15
N ASN A 2 -0.53 -20.35 -3.97
CA ASN A 2 -1.38 -19.15 -4.00
C ASN A 2 -2.66 -19.61 -4.69
N LEU A 3 -3.75 -19.77 -3.95
CA LEU A 3 -5.01 -20.22 -4.54
C LEU A 3 -6.22 -19.35 -4.15
N ILE A 4 -6.09 -18.40 -3.21
CA ILE A 4 -7.22 -17.57 -2.76
C ILE A 4 -6.68 -16.24 -2.24
N GLY A 5 -7.40 -15.13 -2.52
CA GLY A 5 -7.31 -13.90 -1.74
C GLY A 5 -6.62 -12.70 -2.38
N SER A 6 -6.36 -12.73 -3.69
CA SER A 6 -5.86 -11.56 -4.43
C SER A 6 -6.89 -11.12 -5.46
N TRP A 7 -7.05 -9.81 -5.63
CA TRP A 7 -7.83 -9.20 -6.71
C TRP A 7 -7.30 -9.57 -8.11
N GLU A 8 -6.04 -9.99 -8.22
CA GLU A 8 -5.46 -10.48 -9.48
C GLU A 8 -5.94 -11.91 -9.85
N GLN A 9 -6.75 -12.56 -9.00
CA GLN A 9 -7.14 -13.97 -9.17
C GLN A 9 -8.66 -14.13 -9.30
N GLU A 10 -9.08 -14.73 -10.41
CA GLU A 10 -10.48 -15.07 -10.68
C GLU A 10 -10.95 -16.38 -9.98
N THR A 11 -10.17 -16.91 -9.04
CA THR A 11 -10.47 -18.22 -8.44
C THR A 11 -11.66 -18.10 -7.48
N PRO A 12 -12.75 -18.88 -7.68
CA PRO A 12 -13.90 -18.76 -6.80
C PRO A 12 -13.59 -19.18 -5.37
N PHE A 13 -14.03 -18.38 -4.40
CA PHE A 13 -13.92 -18.70 -2.98
C PHE A 13 -15.13 -18.22 -2.19
N PHE A 14 -15.30 -18.81 -1.02
CA PHE A 14 -16.45 -18.60 -0.14
C PHE A 14 -15.96 -18.47 1.29
N GLY A 15 -16.53 -17.50 2.02
CA GLY A 15 -16.10 -17.12 3.36
C GLY A 15 -17.24 -17.25 4.37
N VAL A 16 -16.90 -17.73 5.57
CA VAL A 16 -17.77 -17.67 6.75
C VAL A 16 -16.92 -17.35 7.98
N ASP A 17 -17.42 -16.46 8.83
CA ASP A 17 -16.81 -16.24 10.14
C ASP A 17 -17.12 -17.41 11.08
N VAL A 18 -16.13 -17.80 11.88
CA VAL A 18 -16.27 -18.81 12.92
C VAL A 18 -15.73 -18.26 14.24
N ASN A 19 -16.47 -18.47 15.32
CA ASN A 19 -16.08 -18.03 16.66
C ASN A 19 -15.83 -19.23 17.56
N SER A 20 -14.68 -19.25 18.24
CA SER A 20 -14.31 -20.29 19.22
C SER A 20 -14.50 -21.73 18.69
N LEU A 21 -14.19 -21.96 17.42
CA LEU A 21 -14.34 -23.28 16.80
C LEU A 21 -13.33 -24.27 17.40
N GLU A 22 -13.82 -25.25 18.15
CA GLU A 22 -12.98 -26.29 18.77
C GLU A 22 -12.39 -27.26 17.72
N PRO A 23 -11.18 -27.81 17.94
CA PRO A 23 -10.63 -28.85 17.08
C PRO A 23 -11.60 -30.03 16.89
N GLY A 24 -11.77 -30.47 15.64
CA GLY A 24 -12.67 -31.57 15.30
C GLY A 24 -14.15 -31.17 15.14
N ARG A 25 -14.55 -29.94 15.50
CA ARG A 25 -15.86 -29.40 15.15
C ARG A 25 -15.85 -28.86 13.72
N PRO A 26 -16.84 -29.22 12.88
CA PRO A 26 -16.91 -28.69 11.52
C PRO A 26 -17.52 -27.28 11.50
N ALA A 27 -16.94 -26.39 10.71
CA ALA A 27 -17.63 -25.25 10.15
C ALA A 27 -18.26 -25.64 8.80
N THR A 28 -19.35 -24.97 8.42
CA THR A 28 -20.07 -25.27 7.17
C THR A 28 -20.10 -24.04 6.27
N ILE A 29 -19.62 -24.21 5.04
CA ILE A 29 -19.84 -23.29 3.93
C ILE A 29 -21.01 -23.88 3.12
N ASP A 30 -22.17 -23.22 3.18
CA ASP A 30 -23.38 -23.62 2.47
C ASP A 30 -23.84 -22.54 1.46
N ALA A 31 -25.05 -22.68 0.92
CA ALA A 31 -25.62 -21.72 -0.03
C ALA A 31 -25.75 -20.29 0.49
N LYS A 32 -25.71 -20.08 1.82
CA LYS A 32 -25.77 -18.76 2.46
C LYS A 32 -24.39 -18.12 2.64
N ALA A 33 -23.31 -18.89 2.49
CA ALA A 33 -21.97 -18.33 2.50
C ALA A 33 -21.83 -17.36 1.33
N ILE A 34 -21.29 -16.17 1.64
CA ILE A 34 -20.94 -15.20 0.62
C ILE A 34 -19.74 -15.73 -0.17
N GLY A 35 -19.76 -15.48 -1.47
CA GLY A 35 -18.68 -15.89 -2.36
C GLY A 35 -18.33 -14.87 -3.42
N TYR A 36 -17.17 -15.06 -4.00
CA TYR A 36 -16.65 -14.31 -5.14
C TYR A 36 -16.15 -15.32 -6.21
N PRO A 37 -16.26 -15.02 -7.52
CA PRO A 37 -16.96 -13.87 -8.12
C PRO A 37 -18.49 -14.04 -8.07
N VAL A 38 -18.98 -15.23 -7.73
CA VAL A 38 -20.42 -15.50 -7.59
C VAL A 38 -20.85 -15.45 -6.13
N ARG A 39 -21.90 -14.66 -5.82
CA ARG A 39 -22.36 -14.37 -4.44
C ARG A 39 -22.74 -15.60 -3.61
N SER A 40 -23.03 -16.75 -4.22
CA SER A 40 -23.49 -17.96 -3.53
C SER A 40 -22.95 -19.22 -4.19
N LEU A 41 -22.71 -20.24 -3.36
CA LEU A 41 -22.26 -21.57 -3.78
C LEU A 41 -23.22 -22.22 -4.80
N GLU A 42 -24.50 -21.86 -4.80
CA GLU A 42 -25.51 -22.36 -5.76
C GLU A 42 -25.21 -21.94 -7.21
N LYS A 43 -24.40 -20.89 -7.41
CA LYS A 43 -24.04 -20.37 -8.72
C LYS A 43 -22.79 -21.03 -9.30
N ILE A 44 -22.09 -21.85 -8.52
CA ILE A 44 -20.98 -22.65 -9.04
C ILE A 44 -21.54 -23.72 -9.98
N ALA A 45 -21.00 -23.76 -11.19
CA ALA A 45 -21.38 -24.77 -12.17
C ALA A 45 -21.04 -26.18 -11.64
N PRO A 46 -21.90 -27.18 -11.83
CA PRO A 46 -21.53 -28.55 -11.52
C PRO A 46 -20.32 -29.02 -12.34
N GLY A 47 -19.33 -29.63 -11.70
CA GLY A 47 -18.08 -29.98 -12.38
C GLY A 47 -17.03 -30.59 -11.47
N ASP A 48 -15.88 -30.93 -12.05
CA ASP A 48 -14.70 -31.37 -11.30
C ASP A 48 -13.85 -30.13 -10.95
N TYR A 49 -13.52 -29.98 -9.66
CA TYR A 49 -12.76 -28.85 -9.13
C TYR A 49 -11.60 -29.34 -8.27
N TYR A 50 -10.55 -28.53 -8.20
CA TYR A 50 -9.57 -28.61 -7.12
C TYR A 50 -10.00 -27.63 -6.02
N VAL A 51 -10.13 -28.12 -4.79
CA VAL A 51 -10.58 -27.33 -3.65
C VAL A 51 -9.56 -27.40 -2.52
N GLN A 52 -9.46 -26.30 -1.76
CA GLN A 52 -8.62 -26.18 -0.59
C GLN A 52 -9.36 -25.34 0.46
N ALA A 53 -9.21 -25.70 1.73
CA ALA A 53 -9.65 -24.88 2.84
C ALA A 53 -8.46 -24.09 3.40
N LEU A 54 -8.74 -22.85 3.79
CA LEU A 54 -7.81 -21.99 4.52
C LEU A 54 -8.56 -21.35 5.69
N VAL A 55 -7.93 -21.28 6.85
CA VAL A 55 -8.45 -20.64 8.06
C VAL A 55 -7.51 -19.51 8.45
N ASN A 56 -8.01 -18.28 8.37
CA ASN A 56 -7.34 -17.11 8.90
C ASN A 56 -7.61 -17.02 10.40
N VAL A 57 -6.56 -17.06 11.23
CA VAL A 57 -6.67 -17.03 12.68
C VAL A 57 -6.58 -15.59 13.14
N TYR A 58 -7.62 -15.14 13.85
CA TYR A 58 -7.65 -13.81 14.44
C TYR A 58 -7.09 -13.80 15.85
N THR A 59 -6.40 -12.71 16.15
CA THR A 59 -5.90 -12.36 17.47
C THR A 59 -6.83 -11.32 18.08
N TYR A 60 -7.02 -11.41 19.39
CA TYR A 60 -7.78 -10.45 20.15
C TYR A 60 -6.90 -9.26 20.56
N PHE A 61 -7.36 -8.05 20.28
CA PHE A 61 -6.67 -6.79 20.58
C PHE A 61 -7.53 -5.95 21.52
N HIS A 62 -6.90 -5.37 22.54
CA HIS A 62 -7.47 -4.36 23.42
C HIS A 62 -6.80 -3.02 23.10
N ARG A 63 -7.49 -2.19 22.34
CA ARG A 63 -6.95 -0.93 21.86
C ARG A 63 -7.04 0.17 22.92
N ALA A 64 -6.13 1.13 22.86
CA ALA A 64 -6.05 2.26 23.79
C ALA A 64 -7.26 3.20 23.73
N ASP A 65 -8.04 3.15 22.64
CA ASP A 65 -9.29 3.88 22.48
C ASP A 65 -10.49 3.20 23.19
N GLY A 66 -10.26 2.07 23.87
CA GLY A 66 -11.26 1.35 24.64
C GLY A 66 -11.99 0.25 23.87
N HIS A 67 -11.75 0.10 22.57
CA HIS A 67 -12.35 -0.96 21.79
C HIS A 67 -11.60 -2.29 21.94
N ALA A 68 -12.34 -3.39 21.81
CA ALA A 68 -11.77 -4.73 21.81
C ALA A 68 -12.25 -5.48 20.56
N ILE A 69 -11.31 -5.90 19.73
CA ILE A 69 -11.59 -6.44 18.40
C ILE A 69 -10.79 -7.70 18.12
N TRP A 70 -11.31 -8.52 17.21
CA TRP A 70 -10.60 -9.65 16.61
C TRP A 70 -10.13 -9.25 15.22
N VAL A 71 -8.82 -9.25 14.99
CA VAL A 71 -8.19 -8.98 13.69
C VAL A 71 -7.02 -9.92 13.50
N HIS A 72 -6.61 -10.14 12.25
CA HIS A 72 -5.40 -10.91 12.00
C HIS A 72 -4.17 -10.12 12.46
N MET A 73 -3.24 -10.79 13.15
CA MET A 73 -1.97 -10.17 13.53
C MET A 73 -0.94 -10.54 12.47
N ASP A 74 -0.46 -9.53 11.75
CA ASP A 74 0.73 -9.66 10.92
C ASP A 74 1.90 -10.26 11.74
N GLN A 75 2.51 -11.30 11.19
CA GLN A 75 3.69 -11.98 11.73
C GLN A 75 4.92 -11.75 10.86
N TRP A 76 4.99 -10.56 10.26
CA TRP A 76 6.04 -10.10 9.37
C TRP A 76 5.97 -10.67 7.94
N GLU A 77 4.78 -11.08 7.50
CA GLU A 77 4.48 -11.52 6.13
C GLU A 77 3.86 -10.43 5.25
N GLY A 78 3.52 -9.27 5.82
CA GLY A 78 2.87 -8.17 5.09
C GLY A 78 1.36 -8.33 5.02
N GLN A 79 0.73 -8.80 6.10
CA GLN A 79 -0.72 -8.97 6.25
C GLN A 79 -1.35 -9.87 5.15
N GLN A 80 -0.55 -10.74 4.55
CA GLN A 80 -1.00 -11.72 3.56
C GLN A 80 -1.47 -13.00 4.25
N PHE A 81 -2.76 -13.06 4.58
CA PHE A 81 -3.34 -14.15 5.37
C PHE A 81 -3.06 -15.56 4.81
N ASN A 82 -2.87 -15.69 3.50
CA ASN A 82 -2.61 -16.96 2.82
C ASN A 82 -1.13 -17.42 2.93
N SER A 83 -0.27 -16.59 3.51
CA SER A 83 1.12 -16.88 3.86
C SER A 83 1.45 -16.58 5.33
N SER A 84 0.48 -16.11 6.12
CA SER A 84 0.69 -15.84 7.54
C SER A 84 0.99 -17.12 8.32
N PRO A 85 2.10 -17.15 9.08
CA PRO A 85 2.38 -18.20 10.05
C PRO A 85 1.20 -18.52 10.97
N GLY A 86 1.06 -19.78 11.37
CA GLY A 86 0.00 -20.18 12.31
C GLY A 86 -1.41 -20.34 11.70
N ASN A 87 -1.68 -19.72 10.54
CA ASN A 87 -2.92 -19.99 9.80
C ASN A 87 -2.96 -21.46 9.33
N LEU A 88 -4.18 -21.98 9.20
CA LEU A 88 -4.39 -23.40 8.90
C LEU A 88 -4.84 -23.57 7.45
N TYR A 89 -4.43 -24.67 6.83
CA TYR A 89 -4.87 -25.01 5.48
C TYR A 89 -5.00 -26.52 5.29
N SER A 90 -5.81 -26.93 4.32
CA SER A 90 -5.97 -28.32 3.93
C SER A 90 -5.02 -28.74 2.82
N ALA A 91 -4.85 -30.04 2.62
CA ALA A 91 -4.38 -30.53 1.32
C ALA A 91 -5.38 -30.13 0.22
N VAL A 92 -4.86 -29.90 -1.00
CA VAL A 92 -5.71 -29.71 -2.18
C VAL A 92 -6.38 -31.04 -2.51
N GLN A 93 -7.70 -31.02 -2.71
CA GLN A 93 -8.49 -32.20 -3.08
C GLN A 93 -9.15 -32.01 -4.44
N ARG A 94 -9.12 -33.03 -5.29
CA ARG A 94 -9.97 -33.07 -6.48
C ARG A 94 -11.34 -33.61 -6.08
N VAL A 95 -12.38 -32.82 -6.32
CA VAL A 95 -13.77 -33.14 -5.94
C VAL A 95 -14.70 -32.87 -7.11
N ARG A 96 -15.86 -33.52 -7.12
CA ARG A 96 -16.95 -33.17 -8.04
C ARG A 96 -17.98 -32.35 -7.29
N ILE A 97 -18.24 -31.11 -7.69
CA ILE A 97 -19.26 -30.25 -7.08
C ILE A 97 -20.61 -30.49 -7.77
N SER A 98 -21.67 -30.69 -6.99
CA SER A 98 -23.07 -30.77 -7.42
C SER A 98 -24.00 -30.39 -6.27
N ALA A 99 -25.28 -30.12 -6.57
CA ALA A 99 -26.27 -29.74 -5.56
C ALA A 99 -26.58 -30.83 -4.49
N ARG A 100 -25.99 -32.03 -4.58
CA ARG A 100 -26.36 -33.19 -3.76
C ARG A 100 -25.23 -33.75 -2.91
N ASN A 101 -24.03 -33.20 -2.98
CA ASN A 101 -22.88 -33.77 -2.27
C ASN A 101 -22.22 -32.76 -1.33
N SER A 102 -21.86 -33.24 -0.15
CA SER A 102 -21.04 -32.50 0.81
C SER A 102 -19.58 -32.87 0.61
N ILE A 103 -18.70 -31.87 0.70
CA ILE A 103 -17.25 -32.03 0.60
C ILE A 103 -16.66 -31.75 1.98
N ARG A 104 -15.81 -32.65 2.47
CA ARG A 104 -15.12 -32.48 3.75
C ARG A 104 -13.66 -32.12 3.51
N LEU A 105 -13.27 -30.93 3.96
CA LEU A 105 -11.89 -30.47 3.96
C LEU A 105 -11.38 -30.42 5.41
N GLU A 106 -10.15 -30.87 5.62
CA GLU A 106 -9.51 -30.87 6.93
C GLU A 106 -8.30 -29.92 6.90
N ALA A 107 -8.42 -28.77 7.55
CA ALA A 107 -7.36 -27.78 7.68
C ALA A 107 -6.37 -28.17 8.78
N SER A 108 -5.56 -29.21 8.52
CA SER A 108 -4.63 -29.81 9.49
C SER A 108 -3.18 -29.37 9.33
N ARG A 109 -2.85 -28.61 8.27
CA ARG A 109 -1.50 -28.07 8.05
C ARG A 109 -1.42 -26.64 8.55
N VAL A 110 -0.29 -26.29 9.14
CA VAL A 110 -0.01 -24.95 9.66
C VAL A 110 0.98 -24.26 8.73
N ILE A 111 0.74 -23.00 8.41
CA ILE A 111 1.70 -22.18 7.66
C ILE A 111 2.93 -21.92 8.54
N PRO A 112 4.16 -22.17 8.03
CA PRO A 112 5.38 -22.02 8.82
C PRO A 112 5.74 -20.54 9.07
N PRO A 113 6.61 -20.25 10.06
CA PRO A 113 7.15 -18.91 10.29
C PRO A 113 7.78 -18.28 9.04
N VAL A 114 7.68 -16.95 8.93
CA VAL A 114 8.34 -16.18 7.86
C VAL A 114 9.85 -16.36 7.95
N LYS A 115 10.48 -16.63 6.81
CA LYS A 115 11.93 -16.69 6.68
C LYS A 115 12.47 -15.29 6.37
N ILE A 116 13.13 -14.67 7.34
CA ILE A 116 13.81 -13.39 7.15
C ILE A 116 15.07 -13.60 6.30
N PRO A 117 15.27 -12.84 5.20
CA PRO A 117 16.52 -12.86 4.45
C PRO A 117 17.70 -12.44 5.33
N PRO A 118 18.88 -13.07 5.20
CA PRO A 118 20.06 -12.61 5.91
C PRO A 118 20.53 -11.26 5.38
N ASP A 119 21.10 -10.45 6.26
CA ASP A 119 21.80 -9.23 5.86
C ASP A 119 22.99 -9.56 4.95
N THR A 120 23.26 -8.64 4.02
CA THR A 120 24.40 -8.71 3.11
C THR A 120 25.29 -7.47 3.30
N LEU A 121 26.35 -7.34 2.49
CA LEU A 121 27.14 -6.11 2.47
C LEU A 121 26.32 -4.91 1.93
N TRP A 122 25.26 -5.17 1.17
CA TRP A 122 24.43 -4.15 0.52
C TRP A 122 23.11 -3.91 1.25
N VAL A 123 22.47 -4.96 1.77
CA VAL A 123 21.10 -4.90 2.26
C VAL A 123 21.05 -5.27 3.73
N LYS A 124 20.41 -4.42 4.53
CA LYS A 124 20.17 -4.63 5.96
C LYS A 124 18.67 -4.66 6.24
N HIS A 125 18.26 -5.51 7.17
CA HIS A 125 16.88 -5.60 7.63
C HIS A 125 16.76 -5.15 9.08
N ILE A 126 15.85 -4.22 9.32
CA ILE A 126 15.55 -3.68 10.63
C ILE A 126 14.17 -4.17 11.04
N ARG A 127 14.05 -4.59 12.29
CA ARG A 127 12.78 -4.87 12.95
C ARG A 127 12.95 -4.64 14.44
N PHE A 128 12.10 -3.79 15.02
CA PHE A 128 12.08 -3.56 16.46
C PHE A 128 10.66 -3.28 16.95
N GLU A 129 10.43 -3.47 18.24
CA GLU A 129 9.13 -3.20 18.85
C GLU A 129 8.94 -1.69 18.99
N SER A 130 7.83 -1.17 18.46
CA SER A 130 7.48 0.25 18.55
C SER A 130 6.69 0.50 19.84
N ARG A 131 7.13 1.43 20.69
CA ARG A 131 6.45 1.70 21.97
C ARG A 131 5.08 2.33 21.74
N LEU A 132 4.98 3.23 20.76
CA LEU A 132 3.73 3.94 20.43
C LEU A 132 2.65 2.96 19.96
N LEU A 133 2.98 2.09 19.02
CA LEU A 133 2.03 1.09 18.49
C LEU A 133 1.72 0.00 19.51
N THR A 134 2.70 -0.48 20.30
CA THR A 134 2.43 -1.43 21.39
C THR A 134 1.43 -0.86 22.39
N THR A 135 1.56 0.42 22.72
CA THR A 135 0.62 1.11 23.61
C THR A 135 -0.77 1.18 23.00
N PHE A 136 -0.89 1.56 21.73
CA PHE A 136 -2.18 1.67 21.05
C PHE A 136 -2.89 0.32 20.91
N TRP A 137 -2.18 -0.72 20.49
CA TRP A 137 -2.76 -2.04 20.22
C TRP A 137 -2.90 -2.93 21.47
N GLY A 138 -2.32 -2.50 22.60
CA GLY A 138 -2.35 -3.22 23.88
C GLY A 138 -1.51 -4.49 23.91
N ARG A 139 -0.60 -4.67 22.93
CA ARG A 139 0.31 -5.81 22.81
C ARG A 139 1.49 -5.49 21.89
N PRO A 140 2.60 -6.26 21.93
CA PRO A 140 3.79 -5.96 21.15
C PRO A 140 3.51 -5.80 19.65
N MET A 141 3.86 -4.64 19.11
CA MET A 141 3.76 -4.29 17.69
C MET A 141 5.14 -3.87 17.16
N PHE A 142 5.43 -4.20 15.91
CA PHE A 142 6.76 -4.04 15.32
C PHE A 142 6.72 -3.15 14.09
N VAL A 143 7.75 -2.33 13.95
CA VAL A 143 8.08 -1.60 12.72
C VAL A 143 9.51 -1.92 12.32
N GLY A 144 9.86 -1.60 11.09
CA GLY A 144 11.13 -1.97 10.51
C GLY A 144 11.43 -1.25 9.22
N ALA A 145 12.50 -1.67 8.57
CA ALA A 145 12.88 -1.18 7.26
C ALA A 145 13.80 -2.18 6.55
N THR A 146 13.80 -2.12 5.22
CA THR A 146 14.87 -2.69 4.41
C THR A 146 15.76 -1.54 3.93
N VAL A 147 17.07 -1.63 4.17
CA VAL A 147 18.05 -0.58 3.86
C VAL A 147 19.02 -1.07 2.80
N LEU A 148 19.15 -0.32 1.71
CA LEU A 148 20.15 -0.50 0.66
C LEU A 148 21.29 0.51 0.85
N LEU A 149 22.51 -0.01 0.98
CA LEU A 149 23.73 0.75 1.18
C LEU A 149 24.40 1.12 -0.16
N PRO A 150 25.10 2.25 -0.22
CA PRO A 150 25.89 2.63 -1.38
C PRO A 150 27.13 1.76 -1.51
N LYS A 151 27.73 1.79 -2.70
CA LYS A 151 29.01 1.13 -2.96
C LYS A 151 30.10 1.61 -2.00
N ASP A 152 30.90 0.66 -1.55
CA ASP A 152 32.06 0.86 -0.70
C ASP A 152 31.72 1.54 0.65
N TYR A 153 30.47 1.45 1.13
CA TYR A 153 30.02 2.05 2.39
C TYR A 153 31.02 1.83 3.53
N ASP A 154 31.45 0.59 3.77
CA ASP A 154 32.40 0.24 4.85
C ASP A 154 33.84 0.77 4.64
N GLN A 155 34.22 1.08 3.39
CA GLN A 155 35.53 1.65 3.07
C GLN A 155 35.56 3.17 3.22
N HIS A 156 34.39 3.81 3.40
CA HIS A 156 34.23 5.25 3.58
C HIS A 156 33.59 5.56 4.96
N PRO A 157 34.26 5.27 6.08
CA PRO A 157 33.68 5.37 7.43
C PRO A 157 33.35 6.80 7.88
N THR A 158 33.94 7.81 7.24
CA THR A 158 33.68 9.23 7.54
C THR A 158 32.64 9.86 6.61
N ALA A 159 32.16 9.14 5.59
CA ALA A 159 31.15 9.64 4.67
C ALA A 159 29.75 9.54 5.29
N SER A 160 28.93 10.57 5.04
CA SER A 160 27.49 10.55 5.28
C SER A 160 26.75 10.74 3.95
N TYR A 161 25.62 10.07 3.79
CA TYR A 161 24.91 9.96 2.53
C TYR A 161 23.51 10.58 2.61
N PRO A 162 23.00 11.21 1.54
CA PRO A 162 21.59 11.50 1.46
C PRO A 162 20.77 10.19 1.39
N VAL A 163 19.49 10.28 1.69
CA VAL A 163 18.60 9.13 1.80
C VAL A 163 17.35 9.30 0.93
N ILE A 164 17.04 8.24 0.19
CA ILE A 164 15.75 8.03 -0.47
C ILE A 164 14.90 7.17 0.47
N TYR A 165 13.88 7.77 1.07
CA TYR A 165 12.82 7.04 1.77
C TYR A 165 11.78 6.61 0.73
N GLU A 166 12.02 5.43 0.15
CA GLU A 166 11.09 4.77 -0.75
C GLU A 166 9.93 4.21 0.06
N GLN A 167 8.79 4.86 -0.01
CA GLN A 167 7.53 4.28 0.42
C GLN A 167 7.25 3.06 -0.48
N GLY A 168 6.93 1.91 0.14
CA GLY A 168 6.74 0.65 -0.57
C GLY A 168 5.84 -0.30 0.21
N HIS A 169 5.03 -1.08 -0.52
CA HIS A 169 4.32 -2.24 0.02
C HIS A 169 5.28 -3.16 0.77
N PHE A 170 4.74 -3.94 1.72
CA PHE A 170 5.58 -4.77 2.59
C PHE A 170 6.51 -5.67 1.77
N SER A 171 7.81 -5.54 2.01
CA SER A 171 8.81 -6.34 1.33
C SER A 171 10.14 -6.37 2.05
N LEU A 172 10.68 -7.58 2.20
CA LEU A 172 12.06 -7.81 2.63
C LEU A 172 13.03 -7.84 1.45
N ARG A 173 12.63 -7.28 0.30
CA ARG A 173 13.48 -7.16 -0.90
C ARG A 173 14.30 -5.87 -0.84
N PRO A 174 15.45 -5.82 -1.54
CA PRO A 174 16.21 -4.58 -1.66
C PRO A 174 15.33 -3.43 -2.22
N PRO A 175 15.45 -2.22 -1.64
CA PRO A 175 14.90 -1.00 -2.21
C PRO A 175 15.23 -0.79 -3.70
N LEU A 176 14.48 0.09 -4.37
CA LEU A 176 14.68 0.57 -5.74
C LEU A 176 14.60 -0.55 -6.80
N PHE A 177 13.77 -1.56 -6.54
CA PHE A 177 13.55 -2.71 -7.43
C PHE A 177 14.82 -3.49 -7.78
N ILE A 178 15.89 -3.34 -6.99
CA ILE A 178 17.20 -3.90 -7.29
C ILE A 178 17.19 -5.42 -7.24
N LYS A 179 17.85 -6.02 -8.23
CA LYS A 179 18.18 -7.45 -8.27
C LYS A 179 19.70 -7.58 -8.33
N MET A 180 20.31 -8.25 -7.35
CA MET A 180 21.77 -8.36 -7.28
C MET A 180 22.33 -9.51 -8.11
N GLU A 181 21.47 -10.41 -8.56
CA GLU A 181 21.82 -11.58 -9.36
C GLU A 181 21.31 -11.41 -10.79
N PRO A 182 22.05 -11.91 -11.81
CA PRO A 182 21.55 -11.96 -13.17
C PRO A 182 20.21 -12.70 -13.23
N PRO A 183 19.21 -12.16 -13.95
CA PRO A 183 17.92 -12.81 -14.06
C PRO A 183 17.98 -14.06 -14.94
N GLU A 184 17.00 -14.95 -14.77
CA GLU A 184 16.74 -16.01 -15.74
C GLU A 184 16.38 -15.42 -17.13
N PRO A 185 16.76 -16.08 -18.24
CA PRO A 185 16.42 -15.63 -19.59
C PRO A 185 14.92 -15.38 -19.75
N GLY A 186 14.56 -14.19 -20.24
CA GLY A 186 13.16 -13.81 -20.48
C GLY A 186 12.47 -13.06 -19.34
N SER A 187 13.11 -12.87 -18.19
CA SER A 187 12.59 -12.01 -17.12
C SER A 187 12.93 -10.54 -17.36
N THR A 188 12.00 -9.80 -17.97
CA THR A 188 12.17 -8.36 -18.25
C THR A 188 12.38 -7.55 -16.97
N ASP A 189 11.55 -7.75 -15.96
CA ASP A 189 11.67 -7.02 -14.68
C ASP A 189 12.95 -7.39 -13.94
N GLY A 190 13.34 -8.67 -13.99
CA GLY A 190 14.61 -9.12 -13.44
C GLY A 190 15.81 -8.45 -14.13
N GLN A 191 15.73 -8.28 -15.45
CA GLN A 191 16.76 -7.60 -16.24
C GLN A 191 16.88 -6.12 -15.90
N VAL A 192 15.76 -5.43 -15.75
CA VAL A 192 15.73 -4.01 -15.34
C VAL A 192 16.28 -3.85 -13.93
N GLY A 193 15.87 -4.69 -12.98
CA GLY A 193 16.37 -4.66 -11.61
C GLY A 193 17.89 -4.95 -11.52
N TYR A 194 18.40 -5.87 -12.33
CA TYR A 194 19.83 -6.17 -12.39
C TYR A 194 20.65 -5.04 -13.05
N GLN A 195 20.15 -4.43 -14.12
CA GLN A 195 20.78 -3.25 -14.72
C GLN A 195 20.82 -2.07 -13.74
N THR A 196 19.77 -1.90 -12.95
CA THR A 196 19.70 -0.87 -11.91
C THR A 196 20.76 -1.12 -10.83
N PHE A 197 20.98 -2.37 -10.43
CA PHE A 197 22.07 -2.75 -9.53
C PHE A 197 23.46 -2.48 -10.12
N GLN A 198 23.67 -2.80 -11.40
CA GLN A 198 24.93 -2.52 -12.09
C GLN A 198 25.21 -1.01 -12.12
N ALA A 199 24.18 -0.18 -12.31
CA ALA A 199 24.30 1.27 -12.21
C ALA A 199 24.63 1.70 -10.78
N TRP A 200 23.86 1.24 -9.78
CA TRP A 200 24.05 1.53 -8.35
C TRP A 200 25.48 1.24 -7.87
N SER A 201 26.07 0.16 -8.36
CA SER A 201 27.43 -0.29 -8.04
C SER A 201 28.53 0.25 -8.98
N SER A 202 28.19 1.11 -9.93
CA SER A 202 29.18 1.72 -10.83
C SER A 202 29.91 2.91 -10.19
N ALA A 203 31.10 3.24 -10.69
CA ALA A 203 31.95 4.30 -10.15
C ALA A 203 31.29 5.70 -10.22
N SER A 204 30.54 6.00 -11.29
CA SER A 204 29.98 7.34 -11.53
C SER A 204 28.52 7.51 -11.09
N PHE A 205 28.04 6.65 -10.19
CA PHE A 205 26.65 6.71 -9.71
C PHE A 205 26.57 7.42 -8.35
N PRO A 206 25.56 8.27 -8.10
CA PRO A 206 25.42 8.95 -6.81
C PRO A 206 25.40 7.96 -5.65
N ARG A 207 26.18 8.22 -4.58
CA ARG A 207 26.15 7.38 -3.39
C ARG A 207 25.04 7.89 -2.48
N MET A 208 24.03 7.06 -2.29
CA MET A 208 22.88 7.36 -1.45
C MET A 208 22.53 6.12 -0.64
N ILE A 209 21.77 6.30 0.43
CA ILE A 209 21.09 5.19 1.11
C ILE A 209 19.65 5.16 0.58
N ALA A 210 19.12 3.98 0.29
CA ALA A 210 17.70 3.83 0.03
C ALA A 210 17.06 2.99 1.13
N VAL A 211 15.86 3.37 1.55
CA VAL A 211 15.17 2.79 2.69
C VAL A 211 13.72 2.55 2.32
N THR A 212 13.23 1.32 2.47
CA THR A 212 11.81 0.99 2.41
C THR A 212 11.30 0.70 3.80
N PHE A 213 10.35 1.50 4.29
CA PHE A 213 9.75 1.27 5.61
C PHE A 213 8.92 -0.02 5.62
N GLN A 214 8.91 -0.73 6.74
CA GLN A 214 8.08 -1.91 6.99
C GLN A 214 7.17 -1.58 8.16
N HIS A 215 5.90 -1.29 7.87
CA HIS A 215 4.90 -0.89 8.85
C HIS A 215 3.54 -1.54 8.56
N PRO A 216 3.46 -2.89 8.52
CA PRO A 216 2.19 -3.57 8.32
C PRO A 216 1.24 -3.27 9.47
N THR A 217 -0.06 -3.26 9.17
CA THR A 217 -1.13 -3.09 10.14
C THR A 217 -1.98 -4.35 10.21
N PRO A 218 -2.80 -4.52 11.26
CA PRO A 218 -3.82 -5.57 11.27
C PRO A 218 -4.89 -5.46 10.17
N TYR A 219 -4.88 -4.40 9.36
CA TYR A 219 -5.86 -4.13 8.31
C TYR A 219 -5.27 -4.11 6.90
N PHE A 220 -3.96 -3.94 6.72
CA PHE A 220 -3.31 -3.86 5.42
C PHE A 220 -1.80 -4.11 5.50
N ASP A 221 -1.13 -4.33 4.37
CA ASP A 221 0.31 -4.62 4.34
C ASP A 221 1.19 -3.42 4.69
N ASP A 222 0.62 -2.22 4.68
CA ASP A 222 1.22 -1.00 5.18
C ASP A 222 0.22 -0.16 6.03
N SER A 223 0.64 1.04 6.42
CA SER A 223 -0.12 1.93 7.32
C SER A 223 -0.50 3.25 6.69
N TYR A 224 -0.23 3.42 5.39
CA TYR A 224 -0.26 4.69 4.67
C TYR A 224 0.69 5.75 5.27
N ALA A 225 1.64 5.31 6.09
CA ALA A 225 2.60 6.13 6.84
C ALA A 225 1.98 7.29 7.66
N VAL A 226 0.72 7.17 8.09
CA VAL A 226 -0.02 8.23 8.78
C VAL A 226 -0.65 7.75 10.09
N ASN A 227 -1.02 8.71 10.94
CA ASN A 227 -1.86 8.41 12.10
C ASN A 227 -3.30 8.17 11.62
N SER A 228 -3.93 7.13 12.16
CA SER A 228 -5.31 6.77 11.84
C SER A 228 -6.07 6.42 13.11
N ALA A 229 -7.37 6.70 13.09
CA ALA A 229 -8.26 6.31 14.17
C ALA A 229 -8.34 4.79 14.32
N ASN A 230 -8.19 4.00 13.25
CA ASN A 230 -8.23 2.54 13.31
C ASN A 230 -6.84 1.89 13.45
N ASN A 231 -5.83 2.41 12.75
CA ASN A 231 -4.49 1.81 12.77
C ASN A 231 -3.65 2.26 13.98
N GLY A 232 -3.97 3.43 14.54
CA GLY A 232 -3.20 4.05 15.61
C GLY A 232 -2.11 4.98 15.08
N PRO A 233 -1.13 5.34 15.93
CA PRO A 233 -0.20 6.43 15.68
C PRO A 233 1.00 6.00 14.81
N TYR A 234 0.76 5.43 13.63
CA TYR A 234 1.83 4.95 12.75
C TYR A 234 2.69 6.07 12.16
N GLY A 235 2.09 7.21 11.79
CA GLY A 235 2.84 8.39 11.37
C GLY A 235 3.79 8.87 12.47
N ASP A 236 3.33 8.90 13.72
CA ASP A 236 4.18 9.25 14.87
C ASP A 236 5.27 8.20 15.11
N ALA A 237 4.94 6.91 15.05
CA ALA A 237 5.93 5.84 15.20
C ALA A 237 7.03 5.92 14.12
N ILE A 238 6.66 6.24 12.88
CA ILE A 238 7.62 6.42 11.79
C ILE A 238 8.52 7.63 12.06
N MET A 239 7.94 8.78 12.39
CA MET A 239 8.68 10.03 12.57
C MET A 239 9.51 10.07 13.86
N GLN A 240 9.05 9.44 14.94
CA GLN A 240 9.64 9.52 16.28
C GLN A 240 10.46 8.29 16.67
N GLU A 241 10.22 7.13 16.07
CA GLU A 241 10.91 5.88 16.40
C GLU A 241 11.70 5.33 15.20
N LEU A 242 11.05 5.08 14.06
CA LEU A 242 11.69 4.40 12.91
C LEU A 242 12.77 5.25 12.23
N ILE A 243 12.44 6.46 11.77
CA ILE A 243 13.41 7.33 11.10
C ILE A 243 14.59 7.64 12.04
N PRO A 244 14.38 8.03 13.32
CA PRO A 244 15.48 8.23 14.26
C PRO A 244 16.36 7.00 14.44
N TYR A 245 15.78 5.79 14.56
CA TYR A 245 16.54 4.55 14.66
C TYR A 245 17.43 4.36 13.42
N ILE A 246 16.88 4.53 12.22
CA ILE A 246 17.62 4.37 10.97
C ILE A 246 18.75 5.40 10.89
N GLU A 247 18.49 6.67 11.18
CA GLU A 247 19.51 7.72 11.10
C GLU A 247 20.58 7.64 12.19
N GLU A 248 20.35 6.90 13.28
CA GLU A 248 21.35 6.62 14.30
C GLU A 248 22.27 5.44 13.91
N HIS A 249 21.72 4.45 13.20
CA HIS A 249 22.45 3.23 12.84
C HIS A 249 23.11 3.29 11.45
N PHE A 250 22.69 4.24 10.60
CA PHE A 250 23.21 4.43 9.25
C PHE A 250 23.70 5.87 9.07
N ARG A 251 24.82 6.05 8.35
CA ARG A 251 25.48 7.35 8.14
C ARG A 251 24.67 8.23 7.17
N ILE A 252 23.51 8.73 7.63
CA ILE A 252 22.58 9.56 6.88
C ILE A 252 22.82 11.03 7.19
N ILE A 253 22.76 11.89 6.16
CA ILE A 253 22.74 13.34 6.34
C ILE A 253 21.36 13.76 6.86
N ARG A 254 21.30 14.10 8.15
CA ARG A 254 20.05 14.41 8.88
C ARG A 254 19.55 15.83 8.62
N GLN A 255 19.38 16.20 7.35
CA GLN A 255 18.95 17.53 6.91
C GLN A 255 17.83 17.42 5.87
N PRO A 256 16.88 18.38 5.82
CA PRO A 256 15.73 18.28 4.93
C PRO A 256 16.11 18.08 3.46
N TRP A 257 17.07 18.84 2.93
CA TRP A 257 17.53 18.74 1.53
C TRP A 257 18.11 17.36 1.17
N ALA A 258 18.50 16.56 2.16
CA ALA A 258 19.11 15.24 1.97
C ALA A 258 18.15 14.08 2.25
N ARG A 259 16.88 14.36 2.58
CA ARG A 259 15.80 13.38 2.76
C ARG A 259 14.77 13.58 1.68
N VAL A 260 14.67 12.62 0.77
CA VAL A 260 13.66 12.67 -0.29
C VAL A 260 12.75 11.45 -0.19
N LEU A 261 11.51 11.65 -0.60
CA LEU A 261 10.47 10.63 -0.62
C LEU A 261 10.28 10.13 -2.05
N MET A 262 10.00 8.85 -2.19
CA MET A 262 9.60 8.24 -3.45
C MET A 262 8.49 7.24 -3.15
N GLY A 263 7.53 7.07 -4.06
CA GLY A 263 6.55 6.00 -3.94
C GLY A 263 5.62 5.94 -5.15
N GLY A 264 5.01 4.78 -5.35
CA GLY A 264 4.01 4.55 -6.40
C GLY A 264 2.72 3.95 -5.83
N SER A 265 1.56 4.20 -6.45
CA SER A 265 0.27 3.61 -6.00
C SER A 265 -0.09 4.04 -4.57
N THR A 266 -0.47 3.12 -3.67
CA THR A 266 -0.57 3.36 -2.20
C THR A 266 0.59 4.20 -1.69
N CYS A 267 1.81 3.78 -2.01
CA CYS A 267 3.03 4.43 -1.55
C CYS A 267 3.27 5.79 -2.22
N GLY A 268 2.65 6.01 -3.39
CA GLY A 268 2.57 7.32 -4.02
C GLY A 268 1.78 8.30 -3.14
N TRP A 269 0.63 7.86 -2.63
CA TRP A 269 -0.14 8.64 -1.66
C TRP A 269 0.67 8.88 -0.38
N GLU A 270 1.35 7.87 0.18
CA GLU A 270 2.22 8.01 1.36
C GLU A 270 3.30 9.06 1.15
N SER A 271 4.00 8.98 0.01
CA SER A 271 5.09 9.90 -0.32
C SER A 271 4.63 11.35 -0.45
N LEU A 272 3.40 11.58 -0.95
CA LEU A 272 2.85 12.93 -1.04
C LEU A 272 2.33 13.40 0.32
N ALA A 273 1.64 12.54 1.06
CA ALA A 273 1.12 12.84 2.40
C ALA A 273 2.25 13.26 3.35
N LEU A 274 3.33 12.47 3.43
CA LEU A 274 4.50 12.80 4.25
C LEU A 274 5.13 14.14 3.85
N GLN A 275 5.21 14.46 2.57
CA GLN A 275 5.74 15.75 2.09
C GLN A 275 4.82 16.92 2.46
N LEU A 276 3.49 16.76 2.41
CA LEU A 276 2.52 17.80 2.77
C LEU A 276 2.40 17.98 4.29
N TYR A 277 2.49 16.90 5.06
CA TYR A 277 2.37 16.92 6.52
C TYR A 277 3.66 17.34 7.21
N HIS A 278 4.82 16.97 6.64
CA HIS A 278 6.15 17.28 7.19
C HIS A 278 7.05 18.00 6.16
N PRO A 279 6.61 19.13 5.59
CA PRO A 279 7.29 19.80 4.48
C PRO A 279 8.64 20.43 4.86
N GLU A 280 8.88 20.68 6.15
CA GLU A 280 10.17 21.13 6.66
C GLU A 280 11.14 19.98 6.92
N PHE A 281 10.65 18.74 7.02
CA PHE A 281 11.46 17.56 7.31
C PHE A 281 11.99 16.90 6.04
N PHE A 282 11.20 16.89 4.96
CA PHE A 282 11.54 16.31 3.66
C PHE A 282 11.86 17.39 2.62
N GLY A 283 12.89 17.11 1.81
CA GLY A 283 13.44 18.00 0.79
C GLY A 283 12.87 17.81 -0.60
N GLY A 284 11.94 16.87 -0.78
CA GLY A 284 11.30 16.60 -2.06
C GLY A 284 10.55 15.27 -2.02
N THR A 285 9.53 15.15 -2.86
CA THR A 285 8.78 13.92 -3.10
C THR A 285 8.67 13.65 -4.59
N PHE A 286 8.85 12.38 -4.93
CA PHE A 286 8.73 11.84 -6.26
C PHE A 286 7.64 10.77 -6.28
N THR A 287 6.42 11.20 -6.63
CA THR A 287 5.17 10.46 -6.49
C THR A 287 4.67 9.93 -7.84
N GLY A 288 4.62 8.61 -7.99
CA GLY A 288 4.06 7.97 -9.19
C GLY A 288 2.64 7.46 -8.98
N PHE A 289 1.75 7.75 -9.92
CA PHE A 289 0.42 7.14 -10.08
C PHE A 289 -0.25 6.85 -8.73
N PRO A 290 -0.37 7.87 -7.85
CA PRO A 290 -0.73 7.65 -6.47
C PRO A 290 -2.19 7.19 -6.36
N ASP A 291 -2.49 6.45 -5.30
CA ASP A 291 -3.86 6.28 -4.80
C ASP A 291 -4.61 7.62 -4.71
N PRO A 292 -5.95 7.63 -4.65
CA PRO A 292 -6.73 8.86 -4.82
C PRO A 292 -6.25 10.00 -3.90
N ILE A 293 -5.63 11.02 -4.48
CA ILE A 293 -5.14 12.20 -3.75
C ILE A 293 -6.20 13.32 -3.66
N ASP A 294 -7.33 13.13 -4.34
CA ASP A 294 -8.52 13.97 -4.31
C ASP A 294 -9.74 13.04 -4.30
N PHE A 295 -10.58 13.11 -3.26
CA PHE A 295 -11.67 12.16 -3.09
C PHE A 295 -12.93 12.52 -3.87
N ARG A 296 -12.90 13.63 -4.65
CA ARG A 296 -13.86 13.81 -5.75
C ARG A 296 -13.62 12.81 -6.89
N HIS A 297 -12.40 12.28 -6.96
CA HIS A 297 -12.00 11.16 -7.81
C HIS A 297 -11.42 10.03 -6.95
N TYR A 298 -12.25 9.48 -6.06
CA TYR A 298 -11.97 8.25 -5.35
C TYR A 298 -12.10 7.07 -6.33
N GLN A 299 -11.10 6.96 -7.20
CA GLN A 299 -11.22 6.35 -8.52
C GLN A 299 -12.28 7.08 -9.37
N LEU A 300 -13.33 6.40 -9.84
CA LEU A 300 -14.44 7.01 -10.58
C LEU A 300 -15.59 7.49 -9.68
N VAL A 301 -15.49 7.29 -8.37
CA VAL A 301 -16.52 7.66 -7.40
C VAL A 301 -16.21 9.04 -6.82
N ASN A 302 -17.18 9.95 -6.88
CA ASN A 302 -17.13 11.18 -6.08
C ASN A 302 -17.83 10.91 -4.75
N ILE A 303 -17.06 10.53 -3.72
CA ILE A 303 -17.64 10.10 -2.43
C ILE A 303 -18.32 11.25 -1.65
N TYR A 304 -18.17 12.49 -2.10
CA TYR A 304 -18.84 13.65 -1.51
C TYR A 304 -20.22 13.92 -2.10
N GLU A 305 -20.46 13.60 -3.37
CA GLU A 305 -21.69 14.00 -4.09
C GLU A 305 -22.51 12.80 -4.59
N ASP A 306 -21.86 11.68 -4.92
CA ASP A 306 -22.55 10.51 -5.45
C ASP A 306 -23.35 9.81 -4.36
N ALA A 307 -24.59 9.42 -4.68
CA ALA A 307 -25.42 8.67 -3.73
C ALA A 307 -25.03 7.19 -3.64
N ASN A 308 -24.34 6.66 -4.65
CA ASN A 308 -24.03 5.24 -4.77
C ASN A 308 -22.67 5.06 -5.47
N ALA A 309 -21.82 4.15 -4.99
CA ALA A 309 -20.50 3.84 -5.55
C ALA A 309 -20.56 2.95 -6.80
N PHE A 310 -21.59 2.13 -6.96
CA PHE A 310 -21.66 1.12 -8.02
C PHE A 310 -22.22 1.64 -9.34
N TYR A 311 -22.99 2.72 -9.33
CA TYR A 311 -23.64 3.24 -10.54
C TYR A 311 -23.22 4.67 -10.85
N ALA A 312 -22.91 4.94 -12.12
CA ALA A 312 -22.59 6.28 -12.57
C ALA A 312 -23.79 7.24 -12.36
N PRO A 313 -23.55 8.52 -12.01
CA PRO A 313 -24.62 9.47 -11.72
C PRO A 313 -25.25 10.00 -13.01
N GLY A 314 -26.46 10.55 -12.92
CA GLY A 314 -27.12 11.21 -14.06
C GLY A 314 -27.86 10.28 -15.03
N PHE A 315 -28.04 9.00 -14.68
CA PHE A 315 -28.77 8.02 -15.48
C PHE A 315 -30.06 7.55 -14.79
N GLU A 316 -31.20 7.64 -15.49
CA GLU A 316 -32.49 7.20 -14.96
C GLU A 316 -32.82 5.74 -15.31
N TRP A 317 -32.51 5.31 -16.54
CA TRP A 317 -32.96 4.01 -17.08
C TRP A 317 -31.81 3.01 -17.24
N LEU A 318 -30.84 3.33 -18.09
CA LEU A 318 -29.62 2.54 -18.24
C LEU A 318 -28.60 3.06 -17.24
N GLN A 319 -28.58 2.51 -16.02
CA GLN A 319 -27.61 2.83 -14.98
C GLN A 319 -26.31 2.06 -15.24
N PRO A 320 -25.24 2.69 -15.77
CA PRO A 320 -24.00 2.00 -16.05
C PRO A 320 -23.31 1.66 -14.72
N GLU A 321 -22.80 0.43 -14.61
CA GLU A 321 -21.94 0.10 -13.47
C GLU A 321 -20.60 0.82 -13.59
N ARG A 322 -20.08 1.29 -12.46
CA ARG A 322 -18.77 1.94 -12.40
C ARG A 322 -17.67 0.88 -12.47
N PRO A 323 -16.74 0.98 -13.44
CA PRO A 323 -15.55 0.17 -13.42
C PRO A 323 -14.60 0.64 -12.32
N LEU A 324 -13.96 -0.30 -11.63
CA LEU A 324 -12.86 -0.05 -10.71
C LEU A 324 -11.52 -0.23 -11.44
N MET A 325 -11.44 -1.22 -12.35
CA MET A 325 -10.23 -1.50 -13.12
C MET A 325 -10.46 -1.61 -14.63
N ARG A 326 -9.39 -1.28 -15.37
CA ARG A 326 -9.28 -1.45 -16.83
C ARG A 326 -7.89 -1.90 -17.27
N THR A 327 -7.77 -2.42 -18.49
CA THR A 327 -6.48 -2.54 -19.18
C THR A 327 -6.00 -1.18 -19.70
N SER A 328 -4.73 -1.10 -20.10
CA SER A 328 -4.14 0.10 -20.74
C SER A 328 -4.77 0.46 -22.11
N GLU A 329 -5.58 -0.43 -22.68
CA GLU A 329 -6.38 -0.20 -23.89
C GLU A 329 -7.79 0.31 -23.57
N GLY A 330 -8.20 0.29 -22.30
CA GLY A 330 -9.52 0.73 -21.85
C GLY A 330 -10.55 -0.38 -21.69
N GLN A 331 -10.16 -1.65 -21.82
CA GLN A 331 -11.06 -2.77 -21.55
C GLN A 331 -11.32 -2.87 -20.04
N VAL A 332 -12.56 -2.70 -19.61
CA VAL A 332 -12.96 -2.91 -18.20
C VAL A 332 -12.72 -4.38 -17.83
N VAL A 333 -12.12 -4.60 -16.66
CA VAL A 333 -11.82 -5.95 -16.13
C VAL A 333 -12.47 -6.22 -14.78
N GLU A 334 -12.80 -5.19 -14.00
CA GLU A 334 -13.51 -5.33 -12.72
C GLU A 334 -14.31 -4.06 -12.39
N THR A 335 -15.46 -4.25 -11.74
CA THR A 335 -16.35 -3.19 -11.26
C THR A 335 -16.20 -2.93 -9.76
N GLU A 336 -16.62 -1.74 -9.32
CA GLU A 336 -16.69 -1.37 -7.89
C GLU A 336 -17.48 -2.37 -7.05
N ARG A 337 -18.57 -2.92 -7.61
CA ARG A 337 -19.40 -3.93 -6.96
C ARG A 337 -18.65 -5.25 -6.80
N GLU A 338 -17.94 -5.70 -7.84
CA GLU A 338 -17.18 -6.96 -7.82
C GLU A 338 -16.05 -6.89 -6.80
N MET A 339 -15.29 -5.79 -6.76
CA MET A 339 -14.24 -5.58 -5.75
C MET A 339 -14.83 -5.48 -4.33
N SER A 340 -15.95 -4.76 -4.16
CA SER A 340 -16.66 -4.71 -2.87
C SER A 340 -17.11 -6.10 -2.41
N LEU A 341 -17.59 -6.93 -3.34
CA LEU A 341 -17.94 -8.33 -3.09
C LEU A 341 -16.72 -9.16 -2.71
N LEU A 342 -15.61 -9.03 -3.43
CA LEU A 342 -14.35 -9.72 -3.13
C LEU A 342 -13.96 -9.49 -1.68
N GLU A 343 -13.86 -8.22 -1.28
CA GLU A 343 -13.40 -7.86 0.05
C GLU A 343 -14.37 -8.29 1.17
N ASP A 344 -15.68 -8.18 0.95
CA ASP A 344 -16.71 -8.67 1.89
C ASP A 344 -16.54 -10.17 2.19
N VAL A 345 -16.10 -10.95 1.20
CA VAL A 345 -15.86 -12.41 1.35
C VAL A 345 -14.51 -12.68 2.03
N LEU A 346 -13.50 -11.84 1.83
CA LEU A 346 -12.17 -12.01 2.42
C LEU A 346 -12.14 -11.78 3.94
N GLY A 347 -12.95 -10.85 4.42
CA GLY A 347 -13.06 -10.59 5.85
C GLY A 347 -14.21 -9.65 6.15
N SER A 348 -15.12 -10.09 7.03
CA SER A 348 -16.17 -9.20 7.52
C SER A 348 -15.58 -8.07 8.39
N ARG A 349 -16.32 -6.96 8.54
CA ARG A 349 -15.97 -5.84 9.43
C ARG A 349 -14.66 -5.12 9.07
N GLY A 350 -14.39 -4.85 7.79
CA GLY A 350 -13.21 -4.06 7.45
C GLY A 350 -11.90 -4.86 7.46
N ARG A 351 -11.91 -6.19 7.28
CA ARG A 351 -10.75 -7.08 7.53
C ARG A 351 -10.27 -7.89 6.32
N SER A 352 -10.62 -7.49 5.11
CA SER A 352 -10.23 -8.10 3.83
C SER A 352 -8.71 -8.07 3.62
N CYS A 353 -8.05 -7.08 4.22
CA CYS A 353 -6.65 -6.77 3.97
C CYS A 353 -6.37 -6.38 2.51
N GLN A 354 -7.35 -5.77 1.85
CA GLN A 354 -7.29 -5.27 0.47
C GLN A 354 -7.60 -3.76 0.43
N GLN A 355 -7.52 -3.17 -0.76
CA GLN A 355 -7.43 -1.73 -0.97
C GLN A 355 -8.60 -0.91 -0.39
N LEU A 356 -9.86 -1.32 -0.62
CA LEU A 356 -11.02 -0.54 -0.20
C LEU A 356 -11.10 -0.46 1.32
N GLU A 357 -10.97 -1.59 2.01
CA GLU A 357 -10.96 -1.60 3.48
C GLU A 357 -9.67 -1.07 4.09
N ALA A 358 -8.55 -1.10 3.37
CA ALA A 358 -7.35 -0.37 3.77
C ALA A 358 -7.63 1.12 3.86
N TRP A 359 -8.28 1.70 2.85
CA TRP A 359 -8.67 3.11 2.89
C TRP A 359 -9.70 3.41 3.98
N GLU A 360 -10.67 2.52 4.22
CA GLU A 360 -11.63 2.70 5.31
C GLU A 360 -10.93 2.65 6.68
N ALA A 361 -9.97 1.75 6.86
CA ALA A 361 -9.16 1.69 8.08
C ALA A 361 -8.28 2.94 8.24
N VAL A 362 -7.61 3.38 7.19
CA VAL A 362 -6.67 4.51 7.27
C VAL A 362 -7.43 5.84 7.42
N TYR A 363 -8.40 6.12 6.55
CA TYR A 363 -9.03 7.42 6.45
C TYR A 363 -10.31 7.55 7.29
N GLY A 364 -11.00 6.43 7.52
CA GLY A 364 -12.32 6.40 8.15
C GLY A 364 -12.29 6.48 9.68
N PRO A 365 -13.44 6.81 10.30
CA PRO A 365 -13.57 6.77 11.75
C PRO A 365 -13.65 5.33 12.28
N VAL A 366 -13.50 5.18 13.60
CA VAL A 366 -13.84 3.93 14.29
C VAL A 366 -15.34 3.86 14.49
N GLY A 367 -15.93 2.73 14.12
CA GLY A 367 -17.35 2.46 14.26
C GLY A 367 -17.77 2.04 15.65
N GLY A 368 -19.09 1.97 15.84
CA GLY A 368 -19.67 1.65 17.15
C GLY A 368 -19.32 0.25 17.67
N ASP A 369 -18.86 -0.65 16.79
CA ASP A 369 -18.42 -2.00 17.12
C ASP A 369 -16.89 -2.14 17.22
N GLY A 370 -16.15 -1.04 17.09
CA GLY A 370 -14.68 -0.96 17.19
C GLY A 370 -13.91 -1.19 15.88
N TYR A 371 -14.60 -1.44 14.77
CA TYR A 371 -14.01 -1.65 13.44
C TYR A 371 -14.14 -0.40 12.56
N PRO A 372 -13.41 -0.29 11.43
CA PRO A 372 -13.56 0.85 10.52
C PRO A 372 -15.01 0.99 10.04
N GLU A 373 -15.54 2.22 10.04
CA GLU A 373 -16.83 2.49 9.39
C GLU A 373 -16.65 2.55 7.87
N PRO A 374 -17.43 1.78 7.10
CA PRO A 374 -17.27 1.75 5.66
C PRO A 374 -17.79 3.04 5.02
N VAL A 375 -17.11 3.50 3.96
CA VAL A 375 -17.52 4.70 3.22
C VAL A 375 -18.72 4.44 2.31
N TRP A 376 -18.98 3.17 1.97
CA TRP A 376 -20.25 2.73 1.39
C TRP A 376 -20.64 1.32 1.86
N ASP A 377 -21.93 1.02 1.79
CA ASP A 377 -22.42 -0.33 2.04
C ASP A 377 -22.00 -1.27 0.88
N LYS A 378 -21.18 -2.29 1.15
CA LYS A 378 -20.63 -3.21 0.12
C LYS A 378 -21.69 -4.04 -0.63
N GLY A 379 -22.91 -4.15 -0.09
CA GLY A 379 -24.00 -4.87 -0.75
C GLY A 379 -24.77 -3.99 -1.76
N SER A 380 -25.04 -2.74 -1.39
CA SER A 380 -25.88 -1.82 -2.16
C SER A 380 -25.10 -0.74 -2.90
N GLY A 381 -23.90 -0.40 -2.45
CA GLY A 381 -23.07 0.70 -2.91
C GLY A 381 -23.47 2.05 -2.31
N SER A 382 -24.45 2.09 -1.40
CA SER A 382 -24.96 3.35 -0.84
C SER A 382 -23.86 4.07 -0.05
N ILE A 383 -23.53 5.31 -0.43
CA ILE A 383 -22.42 6.06 0.14
C ILE A 383 -22.83 6.69 1.49
N ASN A 384 -21.95 6.56 2.48
CA ASN A 384 -22.05 7.23 3.76
C ASN A 384 -21.27 8.55 3.74
N HIS A 385 -21.93 9.64 3.34
CA HIS A 385 -21.30 10.95 3.25
C HIS A 385 -20.75 11.50 4.58
N LYS A 386 -21.17 10.97 5.73
CA LYS A 386 -20.56 11.34 7.02
C LYS A 386 -19.16 10.78 7.15
N VAL A 387 -18.94 9.54 6.69
CA VAL A 387 -17.61 8.92 6.63
C VAL A 387 -16.75 9.66 5.62
N ALA A 388 -17.26 9.94 4.41
CA ALA A 388 -16.53 10.74 3.43
C ALA A 388 -16.13 12.14 3.98
N SER A 389 -17.05 12.83 4.66
CA SER A 389 -16.75 14.12 5.29
C SER A 389 -15.71 13.98 6.40
N TYR A 390 -15.78 12.91 7.22
CA TYR A 390 -14.75 12.63 8.21
C TYR A 390 -13.37 12.49 7.56
N MET A 391 -13.26 11.69 6.49
CA MET A 391 -12.01 11.47 5.77
C MET A 391 -11.40 12.80 5.28
N ARG A 392 -12.22 13.67 4.68
CA ARG A 392 -11.82 15.02 4.26
C ARG A 392 -11.34 15.88 5.43
N ASP A 393 -12.17 15.98 6.47
CA ASP A 393 -11.99 16.92 7.57
C ASP A 393 -10.79 16.54 8.47
N HIS A 394 -10.34 15.28 8.38
CA HIS A 394 -9.13 14.77 9.05
C HIS A 394 -7.89 14.79 8.14
N GLY A 395 -8.00 15.39 6.96
CA GLY A 395 -6.86 15.72 6.09
C GLY A 395 -6.46 14.64 5.09
N TYR A 396 -7.17 13.52 5.00
CA TYR A 396 -6.77 12.41 4.13
C TYR A 396 -7.01 12.68 2.63
N ASP A 397 -7.90 13.61 2.30
CA ASP A 397 -7.98 14.18 0.96
C ASP A 397 -6.82 15.18 0.79
N LEU A 398 -5.73 14.74 0.15
CA LEU A 398 -4.48 15.50 0.09
C LEU A 398 -4.62 16.80 -0.70
N ARG A 399 -5.48 16.84 -1.72
CA ARG A 399 -5.77 18.06 -2.48
C ARG A 399 -6.48 19.06 -1.57
N VAL A 400 -7.54 18.65 -0.88
CA VAL A 400 -8.27 19.53 0.04
C VAL A 400 -7.37 19.97 1.19
N TYR A 401 -6.55 19.07 1.74
CA TYR A 401 -5.56 19.40 2.76
C TYR A 401 -4.59 20.48 2.27
N ALA A 402 -4.03 20.33 1.07
CA ALA A 402 -3.10 21.29 0.50
C ALA A 402 -3.73 22.67 0.31
N GLU A 403 -4.97 22.72 -0.20
CA GLU A 403 -5.73 23.95 -0.35
C GLU A 403 -5.99 24.66 0.99
N GLN A 404 -6.47 23.93 1.99
CA GLN A 404 -6.77 24.49 3.32
C GLN A 404 -5.52 24.96 4.06
N ASN A 405 -4.36 24.35 3.79
CA ASN A 405 -3.10 24.64 4.46
C ASN A 405 -2.13 25.45 3.59
N TRP A 406 -2.56 25.99 2.44
CA TRP A 406 -1.65 26.57 1.47
C TRP A 406 -0.77 27.70 2.03
N ALA A 407 -1.34 28.53 2.91
CA ALA A 407 -0.59 29.62 3.55
C ALA A 407 0.63 29.13 4.34
N ARG A 408 0.59 27.92 4.90
CA ARG A 408 1.71 27.26 5.59
C ARG A 408 2.65 26.55 4.60
N LEU A 409 2.07 25.92 3.58
CA LEU A 409 2.77 25.02 2.66
C LEU A 409 3.56 25.76 1.57
N SER A 410 3.05 26.89 1.08
CA SER A 410 3.52 27.54 -0.15
C SER A 410 5.03 27.75 -0.20
N SER A 411 5.62 28.35 0.84
CA SER A 411 7.07 28.58 0.89
C SER A 411 7.89 27.31 1.11
N GLN A 412 7.28 26.28 1.70
CA GLN A 412 7.98 25.05 2.09
C GLN A 412 7.97 23.98 0.98
N LEU A 413 7.14 24.14 -0.06
CA LEU A 413 6.97 23.19 -1.17
C LEU A 413 7.66 23.61 -2.48
N THR A 414 8.28 24.79 -2.53
CA THR A 414 9.02 25.29 -3.69
C THR A 414 10.00 24.24 -4.23
N GLU A 415 9.78 23.81 -5.47
CA GLU A 415 10.55 22.79 -6.20
C GLU A 415 10.58 21.38 -5.57
N LYS A 416 9.65 21.07 -4.64
CA LYS A 416 9.65 19.78 -3.91
C LYS A 416 8.68 18.73 -4.43
N VAL A 417 7.75 19.07 -5.32
CA VAL A 417 6.66 18.16 -5.71
C VAL A 417 6.84 17.71 -7.16
N PHE A 418 7.05 16.41 -7.34
CA PHE A 418 7.14 15.77 -8.65
C PHE A 418 6.11 14.64 -8.70
N ILE A 419 5.14 14.74 -9.59
CA ILE A 419 4.07 13.75 -9.74
C ILE A 419 4.02 13.25 -11.18
N TRP A 420 3.83 11.95 -11.40
CA TRP A 420 3.61 11.42 -12.74
C TRP A 420 2.54 10.35 -12.76
N VAL A 421 1.82 10.19 -13.87
CA VAL A 421 0.80 9.14 -14.01
C VAL A 421 0.58 8.80 -15.49
N GLY A 422 0.20 7.55 -15.77
CA GLY A 422 -0.21 7.12 -17.10
C GLY A 422 -1.59 7.65 -17.49
N ASP A 423 -1.80 8.00 -18.76
CA ASP A 423 -3.12 8.43 -19.28
C ASP A 423 -4.18 7.32 -19.24
N MET A 424 -3.73 6.07 -19.21
CA MET A 424 -4.54 4.87 -19.15
C MET A 424 -4.25 4.07 -17.87
N ASP A 425 -4.06 4.79 -16.74
CA ASP A 425 -3.92 4.17 -15.42
C ASP A 425 -5.05 3.15 -15.20
N ASN A 426 -4.65 1.96 -14.75
CA ASN A 426 -5.52 0.79 -14.66
C ASN A 426 -6.64 0.97 -13.64
N PHE A 427 -6.46 1.85 -12.65
CA PHE A 427 -7.37 2.08 -11.52
C PHE A 427 -8.06 3.45 -11.60
N TYR A 428 -7.93 4.15 -12.74
CA TYR A 428 -8.46 5.50 -12.97
C TYR A 428 -7.86 6.59 -12.05
N LEU A 429 -6.70 6.33 -11.44
CA LEU A 429 -6.05 7.25 -10.49
C LEU A 429 -5.53 8.54 -11.14
N ASN A 430 -5.39 8.54 -12.46
CA ASN A 430 -4.97 9.71 -13.23
C ASN A 430 -5.91 10.91 -13.08
N LEU A 431 -7.19 10.70 -12.72
CA LEU A 431 -8.18 11.78 -12.60
C LEU A 431 -7.90 12.66 -11.37
N ALA A 432 -7.62 12.07 -10.21
CA ALA A 432 -7.23 12.81 -9.02
C ALA A 432 -5.92 13.59 -9.22
N VAL A 433 -5.00 13.06 -10.05
CA VAL A 433 -3.76 13.75 -10.41
C VAL A 433 -4.03 14.97 -11.29
N TYR A 434 -5.04 14.93 -12.18
CA TYR A 434 -5.43 16.11 -12.95
C TYR A 434 -5.98 17.23 -12.05
N ASP A 435 -6.80 16.89 -11.06
CA ASP A 435 -7.33 17.87 -10.11
C ASP A 435 -6.22 18.50 -9.25
N MET A 436 -5.23 17.70 -8.84
CA MET A 436 -4.06 18.20 -8.11
C MET A 436 -3.19 19.11 -8.99
N ASP A 437 -2.95 18.77 -10.25
CA ASP A 437 -2.22 19.63 -11.21
C ASP A 437 -2.96 20.97 -11.42
N ASP A 438 -4.28 20.94 -11.60
CA ASP A 438 -5.09 22.15 -11.72
C ASP A 438 -5.01 23.04 -10.47
N PHE A 439 -4.92 22.45 -9.27
CA PHE A 439 -4.61 23.20 -8.05
C PHE A 439 -3.23 23.85 -8.10
N PHE A 440 -2.17 23.11 -8.45
CA PHE A 440 -0.81 23.67 -8.50
C PHE A 440 -0.61 24.71 -9.62
N LYS A 441 -1.39 24.68 -10.71
CA LYS A 441 -1.39 25.75 -11.73
C LYS A 441 -1.85 27.10 -11.18
N LEU A 442 -2.69 27.10 -10.14
CA LEU A 442 -3.08 28.32 -9.42
C LEU A 442 -1.98 28.81 -8.45
N HIS A 443 -0.97 27.97 -8.22
CA HIS A 443 0.12 28.17 -7.27
C HIS A 443 1.51 27.97 -7.93
N PRO A 444 1.83 28.72 -9.00
CA PRO A 444 3.06 28.52 -9.78
C PRO A 444 4.34 28.74 -8.96
N GLU A 445 4.29 29.43 -7.81
CA GLU A 445 5.40 29.60 -6.88
C GLU A 445 5.94 28.28 -6.31
N ALA A 446 5.11 27.23 -6.31
CA ALA A 446 5.51 25.91 -5.84
C ALA A 446 6.47 25.20 -6.81
N HIS A 447 6.48 25.59 -8.08
CA HIS A 447 7.25 24.92 -9.14
C HIS A 447 7.04 23.38 -9.16
N ALA A 448 5.83 22.92 -8.83
CA ALA A 448 5.47 21.51 -8.89
C ALA A 448 5.53 21.00 -10.35
N ARG A 449 5.95 19.76 -10.52
CA ARG A 449 6.14 19.15 -11.85
C ARG A 449 5.19 17.97 -12.02
N PHE A 450 4.48 17.95 -13.14
CA PHE A 450 3.54 16.90 -13.50
C PHE A 450 3.93 16.28 -14.85
N GLU A 451 4.07 14.97 -14.90
CA GLU A 451 4.38 14.22 -16.13
C GLU A 451 3.28 13.21 -16.47
N TYR A 452 2.84 13.20 -17.72
CA TYR A 452 1.73 12.36 -18.18
C TYR A 452 2.19 11.36 -19.24
N GLY A 453 2.10 10.08 -18.91
CA GLY A 453 2.49 8.99 -19.80
C GLY A 453 1.48 8.84 -20.92
N ARG A 454 1.92 8.96 -22.18
CA ARG A 454 1.06 8.82 -23.37
C ARG A 454 1.80 8.16 -24.54
N PRO A 455 1.07 7.54 -25.50
CA PRO A 455 -0.29 7.03 -25.34
C PRO A 455 -0.28 5.67 -24.61
N LYS A 456 -1.41 5.31 -23.98
CA LYS A 456 -1.66 3.97 -23.39
C LYS A 456 -0.63 3.57 -22.33
N LYS A 457 -0.25 4.50 -21.46
CA LYS A 457 0.60 4.18 -20.31
C LYS A 457 -0.31 3.83 -19.12
N GLY A 458 -0.10 2.63 -18.59
CA GLY A 458 -0.89 2.09 -17.48
C GLY A 458 -0.34 2.48 -16.10
N HIS A 459 -0.91 1.85 -15.09
CA HIS A 459 -0.44 1.91 -13.71
C HIS A 459 0.98 1.35 -13.62
N GLY A 460 1.82 1.92 -12.74
CA GLY A 460 3.24 1.51 -12.66
C GLY A 460 4.15 2.16 -13.72
N TRP A 461 3.63 3.00 -14.61
CA TRP A 461 4.46 3.66 -15.63
C TRP A 461 5.48 4.63 -15.00
N LEU A 462 6.76 4.47 -15.35
CA LEU A 462 7.85 5.38 -14.98
C LEU A 462 8.31 6.18 -16.22
N PRO A 463 8.46 7.52 -16.14
CA PRO A 463 8.90 8.35 -17.27
C PRO A 463 10.37 8.13 -17.65
N TRP A 464 11.14 7.55 -16.72
CA TRP A 464 12.59 7.40 -16.81
C TRP A 464 12.98 5.92 -16.66
N ALA A 465 14.15 5.55 -17.18
CA ALA A 465 14.77 4.31 -16.75
C ALA A 465 15.13 4.41 -15.25
N PRO A 466 15.01 3.34 -14.44
CA PRO A 466 15.21 3.44 -12.99
C PRO A 466 16.56 4.03 -12.57
N ALA A 467 17.64 3.65 -13.26
CA ALA A 467 18.97 4.20 -12.99
C ALA A 467 19.06 5.71 -13.26
N ASP A 468 18.40 6.21 -14.30
CA ASP A 468 18.39 7.64 -14.64
C ASP A 468 17.46 8.42 -13.71
N PHE A 469 16.37 7.79 -13.25
CA PHE A 469 15.50 8.37 -12.24
C PHE A 469 16.23 8.60 -10.92
N ILE A 470 17.02 7.62 -10.46
CA ILE A 470 17.83 7.76 -9.24
C ILE A 470 18.90 8.85 -9.41
N LYS A 471 19.48 9.02 -10.61
CA LYS A 471 20.38 10.15 -10.88
C LYS A 471 19.65 11.49 -10.79
N LEU A 472 18.46 11.60 -11.35
CA LEU A 472 17.62 12.80 -11.27
C LEU A 472 17.33 13.16 -9.80
N ILE A 473 17.06 12.17 -8.95
CA ILE A 473 16.92 12.37 -7.50
C ILE A 473 18.23 12.88 -6.89
N GLY A 474 19.37 12.29 -7.25
CA GLY A 474 20.69 12.75 -6.79
C GLY A 474 21.03 14.18 -7.23
N GLU A 475 20.64 14.57 -8.44
CA GLU A 475 20.76 15.94 -8.97
C GLU A 475 19.87 16.91 -8.21
N HIS A 476 18.62 16.52 -7.91
CA HIS A 476 17.71 17.31 -7.06
C HIS A 476 18.32 17.57 -5.69
N ILE A 477 18.81 16.53 -5.02
CA ILE A 477 19.49 16.65 -3.71
C ILE A 477 20.70 17.60 -3.79
N ALA A 478 21.54 17.43 -4.82
CA ALA A 478 22.74 18.27 -5.00
C ALA A 478 22.39 19.75 -5.25
N ALA A 479 21.35 20.02 -6.04
CA ALA A 479 20.89 21.38 -6.34
C ALA A 479 20.34 22.11 -5.10
N HIS A 480 19.77 21.37 -4.14
CA HIS A 480 19.20 21.91 -2.91
C HIS A 480 20.16 21.87 -1.71
N ALA A 481 21.37 21.35 -1.89
CA ALA A 481 22.38 21.34 -0.85
C ALA A 481 22.89 22.77 -0.56
N PRO A 482 23.13 23.15 0.70
CA PRO A 482 23.76 24.42 1.03
C PRO A 482 25.11 24.60 0.33
N VAL A 483 25.45 25.83 -0.08
CA VAL A 483 26.66 26.18 -0.87
C VAL A 483 27.99 25.66 -0.30
N ARG A 484 28.06 25.40 1.01
CA ARG A 484 29.27 24.91 1.70
C ARG A 484 29.27 23.40 1.97
N THR A 485 28.30 22.67 1.45
CA THR A 485 28.24 21.21 1.61
C THR A 485 29.29 20.55 0.71
N GLU A 486 30.20 19.79 1.31
CA GLU A 486 31.15 18.95 0.57
C GLU A 486 30.44 17.74 -0.04
N ILE A 487 29.79 17.93 -1.19
CA ILE A 487 29.10 16.84 -1.91
C ILE A 487 30.04 15.73 -2.40
N SER A 488 31.34 16.00 -2.48
CA SER A 488 32.38 15.01 -2.81
C SER A 488 32.46 13.85 -1.83
N GLN A 489 31.90 13.98 -0.61
CA GLN A 489 31.87 12.91 0.38
C GLN A 489 31.00 11.71 -0.05
N TRP A 490 30.07 11.92 -0.99
CA TRP A 490 29.16 10.88 -1.49
C TRP A 490 29.04 10.87 -3.03
N GLN A 491 30.00 11.49 -3.72
CA GLN A 491 30.14 11.45 -5.19
C GLN A 491 31.53 10.95 -5.57
N TYR A 492 31.77 9.63 -5.43
CA TYR A 492 33.04 8.96 -5.71
C TYR A 492 32.87 7.66 -6.49
#